data_AF-A0A2P7AUW8-F1
#
_entry.id   AF-A0A2P7AUW8-F1
#
_cell.length_a   1.000
_cell.length_b   1.000
_cell.length_c   1.000
_cell.angle_alpha   90.00
_cell.angle_beta   90.00
_cell.angle_gamma   90.00
#
_symmetry.space_group_name_H-M   'P 1'
#
loop_
_entity.id
_entity.type
_entity.pdbx_description
1 polymer ?
#
loop_
_entity_poly.entity_id
_entity_poly.type
_entity_poly.pdbx_seq_one_letter_code
_entity_poly.pdbx_strand_id
1 'polypeptide(L)'
;MLDNSENGKETPKFTTGYNEEFSNIDLLLKNSKSSKLGVDIFCLSWIKAERQMRKLFMCLAYQSDLISALDSPTEKTLMEDHLRSARVYLGGFRVGIEDLSGLTLQALVGPNYNNLNRAIENGKTLRDKVFHGQISDSRYDTQQLINLADEIRQWCQNLAVSAHEQIGYDGFEDKALRKLNKVAFNDLSSRKVGDLEGFKNYLRGLKDYR
;
A
#
# COMPACT_ATOMS: atom_id res chain seq x y z
N MET A 1 48.33 18.24 -3.25
CA MET A 1 47.09 18.03 -4.04
C MET A 1 46.38 16.85 -3.41
N LEU A 2 45.36 17.13 -2.60
CA LEU A 2 44.50 16.10 -2.01
C LEU A 2 43.25 16.04 -2.86
N ASP A 3 43.06 14.88 -3.48
CA ASP A 3 41.92 14.53 -4.31
C ASP A 3 40.72 14.26 -3.39
N ASN A 4 39.76 15.19 -3.39
CA ASN A 4 38.50 15.05 -2.68
C ASN A 4 37.55 14.25 -3.57
N SER A 5 37.64 12.92 -3.53
CA SER A 5 36.64 12.05 -4.15
C SER A 5 35.32 12.22 -3.42
N GLU A 6 34.35 12.72 -4.18
CA GLU A 6 32.98 13.03 -3.80
C GLU A 6 32.31 11.88 -3.03
N ASN A 7 31.71 12.23 -1.88
CA ASN A 7 30.71 11.42 -1.22
C ASN A 7 29.52 11.25 -2.17
N GLY A 8 29.53 10.16 -2.93
CA GLY A 8 28.36 9.65 -3.63
C GLY A 8 27.28 9.32 -2.61
N LYS A 9 26.41 10.29 -2.31
CA LYS A 9 25.11 10.02 -1.73
C LYS A 9 24.37 9.18 -2.76
N GLU A 10 24.41 7.85 -2.62
CA GLU A 10 23.49 6.98 -3.33
C GLU A 10 22.09 7.51 -3.10
N THR A 11 21.48 8.05 -4.15
CA THR A 11 20.06 8.35 -4.15
C THR A 11 19.34 7.05 -3.81
N PRO A 12 18.42 7.05 -2.83
CA PRO A 12 17.69 5.84 -2.48
C PRO A 12 17.04 5.28 -3.76
N LYS A 13 17.38 4.03 -4.06
CA LYS A 13 16.99 3.38 -5.30
C LYS A 13 15.50 3.05 -5.21
N PHE A 14 14.66 3.96 -5.70
CA PHE A 14 13.22 3.74 -5.75
C PHE A 14 12.87 2.68 -6.79
N THR A 15 11.74 1.99 -6.60
CA THR A 15 11.23 1.11 -7.63
C THR A 15 10.77 1.94 -8.84
N THR A 16 10.98 1.42 -10.05
CA THR A 16 10.51 2.08 -11.27
C THR A 16 9.00 2.31 -11.22
N GLY A 17 8.24 1.35 -10.69
CA GLY A 17 6.79 1.45 -10.54
C GLY A 17 6.36 2.62 -9.64
N TYR A 18 7.00 2.82 -8.49
CA TYR A 18 6.71 3.97 -7.63
C TYR A 18 6.97 5.30 -8.35
N ASN A 19 8.13 5.43 -9.01
CA ASN A 19 8.50 6.67 -9.70
C ASN A 19 7.52 7.04 -10.82
N GLU A 20 7.15 6.06 -11.65
CA GLU A 20 6.16 6.26 -12.71
C GLU A 20 4.80 6.65 -12.13
N GLU A 21 4.36 5.94 -11.09
CA GLU A 21 3.05 6.18 -10.47
C GLU A 21 2.95 7.59 -9.87
N PHE A 22 3.99 8.10 -9.20
CA PHE A 22 3.95 9.42 -8.53
C PHE A 22 4.44 10.60 -9.39
N SER A 23 4.94 10.34 -10.61
CA SER A 23 5.39 11.39 -11.54
C SER A 23 4.33 12.45 -11.84
N ASN A 24 3.05 12.08 -11.85
CA ASN A 24 1.95 13.01 -12.10
C ASN A 24 1.74 14.02 -10.95
N ILE A 25 2.01 13.62 -9.72
CA ILE A 25 1.98 14.50 -8.54
C ILE A 25 3.14 15.51 -8.62
N ASP A 26 4.34 15.07 -9.03
CA ASP A 26 5.46 15.98 -9.24
C ASP A 26 5.19 17.00 -10.35
N LEU A 27 4.52 16.58 -11.43
CA LEU A 27 4.10 17.49 -12.50
C LEU A 27 3.08 18.52 -12.02
N LEU A 28 2.13 18.12 -11.17
CA LEU A 28 1.13 19.04 -10.61
C LEU A 28 1.77 20.04 -9.65
N LEU A 29 2.65 19.58 -8.75
CA LEU A 29 3.38 20.44 -7.82
C LEU A 29 4.22 21.51 -8.55
N LYS A 30 4.80 21.16 -9.70
CA LYS A 30 5.64 22.07 -10.50
C LYS A 30 4.84 23.06 -11.34
N ASN A 31 3.72 22.64 -11.92
CA ASN A 31 3.08 23.37 -13.02
C ASN A 31 1.70 23.95 -12.69
N SER A 32 1.05 23.48 -11.63
CA SER A 32 -0.31 23.90 -11.31
C SER A 32 -0.36 25.24 -10.58
N LYS A 33 -1.30 26.08 -10.98
CA LYS A 33 -1.68 27.32 -10.28
C LYS A 33 -3.05 27.20 -9.62
N SER A 34 -3.58 25.98 -9.50
CA SER A 34 -4.91 25.71 -8.95
C SER A 34 -4.97 26.12 -7.48
N SER A 35 -6.03 26.83 -7.09
CA SER A 35 -6.34 27.08 -5.68
C SER A 35 -6.69 25.81 -4.91
N LYS A 36 -6.93 24.70 -5.61
CA LYS A 36 -7.23 23.37 -5.05
C LYS A 36 -6.03 22.42 -5.06
N LEU A 37 -4.84 22.91 -5.40
CA LEU A 37 -3.64 22.07 -5.54
C LEU A 37 -3.43 21.14 -4.34
N GLY A 38 -3.52 21.64 -3.11
CA GLY A 38 -3.34 20.80 -1.92
C GLY A 38 -4.32 19.62 -1.86
N VAL A 39 -5.60 19.87 -2.18
CA VAL A 39 -6.64 18.83 -2.23
C VAL A 39 -6.35 17.84 -3.35
N ASP A 40 -5.97 18.31 -4.52
CA ASP A 40 -5.67 17.46 -5.69
C ASP A 40 -4.48 16.53 -5.38
N ILE A 41 -3.38 17.08 -4.84
CA ILE A 41 -2.19 16.31 -4.47
C ILE A 41 -2.51 15.29 -3.38
N PHE A 42 -3.24 15.69 -2.34
CA PHE A 42 -3.66 14.79 -1.28
C PHE A 42 -4.51 13.62 -1.82
N CYS A 43 -5.54 13.92 -2.61
CA CYS A 43 -6.46 12.91 -3.14
C CYS A 43 -5.73 11.92 -4.05
N LEU A 44 -4.86 12.41 -4.95
CA LEU A 44 -4.07 11.55 -5.81
C LEU A 44 -3.12 10.66 -5.01
N SER A 45 -2.46 11.21 -3.99
CA SER A 45 -1.53 10.44 -3.14
C SER A 45 -2.28 9.36 -2.37
N TRP A 46 -3.45 9.68 -1.83
CA TRP A 46 -4.28 8.72 -1.11
C TRP A 46 -4.80 7.58 -1.99
N ILE A 47 -5.35 7.91 -3.17
CA ILE A 47 -5.84 6.90 -4.12
C ILE A 47 -4.71 5.94 -4.54
N LYS A 48 -3.50 6.46 -4.73
CA LYS A 48 -2.31 5.66 -5.06
C LYS A 48 -1.89 4.76 -3.92
N ALA A 49 -1.92 5.24 -2.68
CA ALA A 49 -1.65 4.42 -1.49
C ALA A 49 -2.66 3.27 -1.33
N GLU A 50 -3.97 3.55 -1.49
CA GLU A 50 -5.01 2.52 -1.47
C GLU A 50 -4.81 1.50 -2.58
N ARG A 51 -4.46 1.96 -3.78
CA ARG A 51 -4.19 1.09 -4.94
C ARG A 51 -2.98 0.19 -4.69
N GLN A 52 -1.88 0.72 -4.15
CA GLN A 52 -0.69 -0.05 -3.81
C GLN A 52 -1.02 -1.17 -2.83
N MET A 53 -1.67 -0.83 -1.72
CA MET A 53 -2.04 -1.78 -0.66
C MET A 53 -2.96 -2.88 -1.19
N ARG A 54 -3.96 -2.49 -2.00
CA ARG A 54 -4.83 -3.46 -2.68
C ARG A 54 -4.03 -4.40 -3.57
N LYS A 55 -3.15 -3.87 -4.44
CA LYS A 55 -2.36 -4.69 -5.38
C LYS A 55 -1.38 -5.62 -4.65
N LEU A 56 -0.71 -5.15 -3.60
CA LEU A 56 0.16 -5.98 -2.75
C LEU A 56 -0.62 -7.11 -2.10
N PHE A 57 -1.75 -6.80 -1.45
CA PHE A 57 -2.61 -7.80 -0.85
C PHE A 57 -3.10 -8.83 -1.87
N MET A 58 -3.59 -8.39 -3.04
CA MET A 58 -4.04 -9.28 -4.10
C MET A 58 -2.92 -10.18 -4.60
N CYS A 59 -1.71 -9.64 -4.76
CA CYS A 59 -0.55 -10.43 -5.16
C CYS A 59 -0.26 -11.53 -4.14
N LEU A 60 -0.15 -11.17 -2.85
CA LEU A 60 0.07 -12.12 -1.76
C LEU A 60 -1.03 -13.19 -1.68
N ALA A 61 -2.29 -12.78 -1.82
CA ALA A 61 -3.42 -13.69 -1.81
C ALA A 61 -3.28 -14.70 -2.97
N TYR A 62 -3.05 -14.24 -4.21
CA TYR A 62 -2.88 -15.10 -5.39
C TYR A 62 -1.63 -15.98 -5.35
N GLN A 63 -0.56 -15.56 -4.68
CA GLN A 63 0.62 -16.41 -4.50
C GLN A 63 0.40 -17.46 -3.40
N SER A 64 -0.51 -17.25 -2.45
CA SER A 64 -0.77 -18.20 -1.37
C SER A 64 -1.25 -19.55 -1.90
N ASP A 65 -0.62 -20.63 -1.44
CA ASP A 65 -1.07 -22.00 -1.71
C ASP A 65 -2.51 -22.22 -1.17
N LEU A 66 -2.99 -21.34 -0.28
CA LEU A 66 -4.35 -21.31 0.27
C LEU A 66 -5.43 -21.05 -0.80
N ILE A 67 -5.15 -20.23 -1.82
CA ILE A 67 -6.09 -20.04 -2.95
C ILE A 67 -6.13 -21.27 -3.85
N SER A 68 -4.97 -21.92 -4.03
CA SER A 68 -4.87 -23.15 -4.81
C SER A 68 -5.55 -24.33 -4.10
N ALA A 69 -5.59 -24.30 -2.77
CA ALA A 69 -6.27 -25.29 -1.91
C ALA A 69 -7.79 -25.07 -1.77
N LEU A 70 -8.37 -24.03 -2.38
CA LEU A 70 -9.83 -23.92 -2.46
C LEU A 70 -10.37 -24.96 -3.44
N ASP A 71 -11.03 -25.98 -2.91
CA ASP A 71 -11.49 -27.14 -3.67
C ASP A 71 -12.75 -26.85 -4.50
N SER A 72 -13.61 -25.90 -4.10
CA SER A 72 -14.84 -25.62 -4.85
C SER A 72 -14.75 -24.35 -5.73
N PRO A 73 -15.31 -24.38 -6.95
CA PRO A 73 -15.51 -23.18 -7.76
C PRO A 73 -16.28 -22.09 -7.02
N THR A 74 -17.21 -22.46 -6.14
CA THR A 74 -17.99 -21.52 -5.33
C THR A 74 -17.15 -20.76 -4.31
N GLU A 75 -16.19 -21.41 -3.65
CA GLU A 75 -15.29 -20.74 -2.70
C GLU A 75 -14.30 -19.82 -3.41
N LYS A 76 -13.83 -20.22 -4.60
CA LYS A 76 -13.01 -19.36 -5.47
C LYS A 76 -13.79 -18.12 -5.90
N THR A 77 -15.02 -18.29 -6.38
CA THR A 77 -15.90 -17.16 -6.75
C THR A 77 -16.23 -16.28 -5.54
N LEU A 78 -16.55 -16.86 -4.38
CA LEU A 78 -16.86 -16.08 -3.17
C LEU A 78 -15.66 -15.27 -2.71
N MET A 79 -14.45 -15.84 -2.78
CA MET A 79 -13.23 -15.14 -2.46
C MET A 79 -12.90 -14.09 -3.51
N GLU A 80 -12.98 -14.39 -4.80
CA GLU A 80 -12.82 -13.38 -5.86
C GLU A 80 -13.82 -12.24 -5.71
N ASP A 81 -15.06 -12.55 -5.38
CA ASP A 81 -16.09 -11.56 -5.08
C ASP A 81 -15.77 -10.80 -3.80
N HIS A 82 -15.21 -11.40 -2.76
CA HIS A 82 -14.74 -10.66 -1.56
C HIS A 82 -13.57 -9.73 -1.89
N LEU A 83 -12.60 -10.22 -2.65
CA LEU A 83 -11.43 -9.48 -3.09
C LEU A 83 -11.81 -8.34 -4.06
N ARG A 84 -12.83 -8.53 -4.91
CA ARG A 84 -13.38 -7.53 -5.85
C ARG A 84 -14.35 -6.55 -5.19
N SER A 85 -15.30 -7.06 -4.39
CA SER A 85 -16.33 -6.27 -3.69
C SER A 85 -15.80 -5.58 -2.44
N ALA A 86 -14.57 -5.90 -2.04
CA ALA A 86 -13.83 -5.35 -0.93
C ALA A 86 -14.01 -3.84 -0.79
N ARG A 87 -15.02 -3.49 0.01
CA ARG A 87 -15.02 -2.44 1.03
C ARG A 87 -13.96 -2.73 2.10
N VAL A 88 -12.88 -3.44 1.75
CA VAL A 88 -11.70 -3.60 2.57
C VAL A 88 -11.04 -2.24 2.51
N TYR A 89 -11.36 -1.41 3.49
CA TYR A 89 -10.66 -0.16 3.72
C TYR A 89 -9.19 -0.48 3.99
N LEU A 90 -8.34 0.54 3.87
CA LEU A 90 -6.89 0.44 4.07
C LEU A 90 -6.50 -0.46 5.26
N GLY A 91 -7.25 -0.42 6.36
CA GLY A 91 -7.05 -1.28 7.53
C GLY A 91 -7.10 -2.79 7.25
N GLY A 92 -8.05 -3.28 6.46
CA GLY A 92 -8.14 -4.72 6.17
C GLY A 92 -7.06 -5.20 5.19
N PHE A 93 -6.60 -4.34 4.27
CA PHE A 93 -5.43 -4.66 3.43
C PHE A 93 -4.15 -4.74 4.25
N ARG A 94 -4.01 -3.86 5.25
CA ARG A 94 -2.87 -3.85 6.17
C ARG A 94 -2.73 -5.17 6.91
N VAL A 95 -3.80 -5.60 7.58
CA VAL A 95 -3.82 -6.89 8.31
C VAL A 95 -3.55 -8.04 7.33
N GLY A 96 -4.20 -8.03 6.16
CA GLY A 96 -4.03 -9.09 5.17
C GLY A 96 -2.61 -9.20 4.61
N ILE A 97 -1.92 -8.07 4.43
CA ILE A 97 -0.51 -8.08 4.05
C ILE A 97 0.33 -8.70 5.17
N GLU A 98 0.11 -8.33 6.43
CA GLU A 98 0.90 -8.87 7.54
C GLU A 98 0.67 -10.37 7.78
N ASP A 99 -0.56 -10.83 7.58
CA ASP A 99 -0.92 -12.23 7.76
C ASP A 99 -0.39 -13.08 6.60
N LEU A 100 -0.58 -12.65 5.35
CA LEU A 100 -0.18 -13.41 4.17
C LEU A 100 1.34 -13.37 3.91
N SER A 101 2.00 -12.26 4.22
CA SER A 101 3.46 -12.14 4.04
C SER A 101 4.27 -12.63 5.23
N GLY A 102 3.65 -12.79 6.41
CA GLY A 102 4.37 -13.07 7.65
C GLY A 102 5.19 -11.89 8.20
N LEU A 103 5.23 -10.75 7.50
CA LEU A 103 6.00 -9.56 7.87
C LEU A 103 5.09 -8.50 8.48
N THR A 104 5.54 -7.77 9.50
CA THR A 104 4.78 -6.60 9.98
C THR A 104 4.93 -5.44 9.00
N LEU A 105 3.93 -4.56 8.92
CA LEU A 105 4.05 -3.31 8.17
C LEU A 105 5.12 -2.41 8.74
N GLN A 106 5.42 -2.52 10.03
CA GLN A 106 6.57 -1.83 10.61
C GLN A 106 7.88 -2.33 10.02
N ALA A 107 8.03 -3.64 9.79
CA ALA A 107 9.21 -4.19 9.13
C ALA A 107 9.27 -3.75 7.65
N LEU A 108 8.13 -3.65 6.96
CA LEU A 108 8.07 -3.23 5.57
C LEU A 108 8.28 -1.71 5.37
N VAL A 109 7.71 -0.87 6.22
CA VAL A 109 7.84 0.60 6.11
C VAL A 109 9.14 1.10 6.76
N GLY A 110 9.69 0.33 7.69
CA GLY A 110 10.97 0.61 8.33
C GLY A 110 10.90 1.61 9.50
N PRO A 111 12.03 2.23 9.87
CA PRO A 111 12.19 2.95 11.13
C PRO A 111 11.20 4.11 11.37
N ASN A 112 10.73 4.75 10.31
CA ASN A 112 9.79 5.86 10.38
C ASN A 112 8.32 5.43 10.44
N TYR A 113 8.03 4.13 10.56
CA TYR A 113 6.68 3.58 10.57
C TYR A 113 5.72 4.34 11.47
N ASN A 114 6.07 4.63 12.73
CA ASN A 114 5.13 5.28 13.64
C ASN A 114 4.67 6.67 13.17
N ASN A 115 5.59 7.45 12.61
CA ASN A 115 5.28 8.79 12.10
C ASN A 115 4.46 8.71 10.82
N LEU A 116 4.91 7.89 9.88
CA LEU A 116 4.23 7.72 8.59
C LEU A 116 2.87 7.01 8.76
N ASN A 117 2.73 6.14 9.75
CA ASN A 117 1.46 5.51 10.09
C ASN A 117 0.45 6.55 10.59
N ARG A 118 0.91 7.52 11.39
CA ARG A 118 0.06 8.64 11.82
C ARG A 118 -0.43 9.46 10.62
N ALA A 119 0.43 9.68 9.63
CA ALA A 119 0.04 10.34 8.37
C ALA A 119 -1.04 9.53 7.62
N ILE A 120 -0.91 8.20 7.58
CA ILE A 120 -1.92 7.31 7.00
C ILE A 120 -3.26 7.40 7.76
N GLU A 121 -3.26 7.36 9.09
CA GLU A 121 -4.50 7.48 9.89
C GLU A 121 -5.15 8.88 9.74
N ASN A 122 -4.34 9.93 9.72
CA ASN A 122 -4.80 11.29 9.46
C ASN A 122 -5.40 11.42 8.05
N GLY A 123 -4.72 10.85 7.06
CA GLY A 123 -5.17 10.79 5.67
C GLY A 123 -6.49 10.06 5.53
N LYS A 124 -6.70 8.95 6.24
CA LYS A 124 -7.99 8.23 6.25
C LYS A 124 -9.13 9.14 6.71
N THR A 125 -8.94 9.76 7.87
CA THR A 125 -9.94 10.66 8.48
C THR A 125 -10.25 11.85 7.56
N LEU A 126 -9.22 12.42 6.94
CA LEU A 126 -9.37 13.55 6.03
C LEU A 126 -10.04 13.13 4.72
N ARG A 127 -9.68 11.98 4.15
CA ARG A 127 -10.27 11.43 2.92
C ARG A 127 -11.77 11.29 3.05
N ASP A 128 -12.26 10.77 4.17
CA ASP A 128 -13.70 10.62 4.39
C ASP A 128 -14.39 12.00 4.35
N LYS A 129 -13.82 13.02 5.00
CA LYS A 129 -14.35 14.38 4.93
C LYS A 129 -14.29 15.00 3.53
N VAL A 130 -13.15 14.88 2.86
CA VAL A 130 -12.92 15.45 1.52
C VAL A 130 -13.86 14.82 0.49
N PHE A 131 -13.99 13.49 0.48
CA PHE A 131 -14.86 12.79 -0.48
C PHE A 131 -16.35 12.88 -0.15
N HIS A 132 -16.71 13.19 1.09
CA HIS A 132 -18.09 13.53 1.45
C HIS A 132 -18.42 15.02 1.30
N GLY A 133 -17.50 15.83 0.77
CA GLY A 133 -17.70 17.27 0.55
C GLY A 133 -17.79 18.09 1.85
N GLN A 134 -17.39 17.52 2.98
CA GLN A 134 -17.49 18.10 4.33
C GLN A 134 -16.24 18.90 4.73
N ILE A 135 -15.61 19.60 3.79
CA ILE A 135 -14.38 20.38 4.06
C ILE A 135 -14.66 21.64 4.90
N SER A 136 -15.91 21.89 5.33
CA SER A 136 -16.32 23.15 5.93
C SER A 136 -15.68 23.48 7.29
N ASP A 137 -15.14 22.51 8.05
CA ASP A 137 -14.61 22.77 9.40
C ASP A 137 -13.18 22.25 9.67
N SER A 138 -12.52 21.60 8.71
CA SER A 138 -11.15 21.08 8.90
C SER A 138 -10.09 22.13 8.56
N ARG A 139 -9.27 22.50 9.55
CA ARG A 139 -8.18 23.50 9.53
C ARG A 139 -7.00 23.23 8.59
N TYR A 140 -7.12 22.35 7.59
CA TYR A 140 -6.01 22.03 6.69
C TYR A 140 -5.88 23.09 5.59
N ASP A 141 -4.80 23.85 5.64
CA ASP A 141 -4.38 24.71 4.54
C ASP A 141 -3.70 23.90 3.41
N THR A 142 -3.48 24.55 2.27
CA THR A 142 -2.85 23.94 1.10
C THR A 142 -1.50 23.30 1.41
N GLN A 143 -0.66 23.94 2.24
CA GLN A 143 0.67 23.43 2.55
C GLN A 143 0.59 22.22 3.48
N GLN A 144 -0.34 22.23 4.43
CA GLN A 144 -0.58 21.09 5.31
C GLN A 144 -1.07 19.86 4.53
N LEU A 145 -1.91 20.07 3.51
CA LEU A 145 -2.34 18.99 2.61
C LEU A 145 -1.18 18.43 1.78
N ILE A 146 -0.30 19.30 1.27
CA ILE A 146 0.89 18.89 0.53
C ILE A 146 1.85 18.11 1.44
N ASN A 147 2.10 18.58 2.66
CA ASN A 147 2.97 17.88 3.61
C ASN A 147 2.42 16.50 3.97
N LEU A 148 1.10 16.40 4.22
CA LEU A 148 0.44 15.12 4.48
C LEU A 148 0.56 14.17 3.28
N ALA A 149 0.40 14.71 2.07
CA ALA A 149 0.59 13.93 0.85
C ALA A 149 2.03 13.43 0.69
N ASP A 150 3.04 14.24 1.01
CA ASP A 150 4.44 13.83 0.97
C ASP A 150 4.75 12.73 2.00
N GLU A 151 4.16 12.77 3.19
CA GLU A 151 4.27 11.68 4.16
C GLU A 151 3.60 10.39 3.66
N ILE A 152 2.43 10.47 3.01
CA ILE A 152 1.77 9.32 2.37
C ILE A 152 2.65 8.76 1.24
N ARG A 153 3.27 9.63 0.43
CA ARG A 153 4.20 9.23 -0.63
C ARG A 153 5.41 8.49 -0.06
N GLN A 154 5.99 9.02 1.01
CA GLN A 154 7.12 8.39 1.70
C GLN A 154 6.74 7.02 2.28
N TRP A 155 5.53 6.87 2.84
CA TRP A 155 5.00 5.56 3.24
C TRP A 155 4.97 4.60 2.05
N CYS A 156 4.37 5.03 0.93
CA CYS A 156 4.24 4.20 -0.28
C CYS A 156 5.61 3.77 -0.81
N GLN A 157 6.57 4.69 -0.80
CA GLN A 157 7.92 4.46 -1.24
C GLN A 157 8.63 3.41 -0.37
N ASN A 158 8.61 3.59 0.95
CA ASN A 158 9.25 2.64 1.87
C ASN A 158 8.64 1.25 1.74
N LEU A 159 7.31 1.19 1.68
CA LEU A 159 6.59 -0.06 1.46
C LEU A 159 6.96 -0.70 0.11
N ALA A 160 7.04 0.09 -0.98
CA ALA A 160 7.38 -0.41 -2.31
C ALA A 160 8.78 -1.04 -2.34
N VAL A 161 9.79 -0.35 -1.78
CA VAL A 161 11.17 -0.83 -1.73
C VAL A 161 11.25 -2.15 -0.95
N SER A 162 10.77 -2.17 0.29
CA SER A 162 10.87 -3.37 1.13
C SER A 162 10.00 -4.51 0.61
N ALA A 163 8.81 -4.23 0.07
CA ALA A 163 7.97 -5.27 -0.53
C ALA A 163 8.62 -5.83 -1.80
N HIS A 164 9.25 -5.00 -2.62
CA HIS A 164 10.02 -5.51 -3.76
C HIS A 164 11.17 -6.42 -3.31
N GLU A 165 11.92 -6.04 -2.28
CA GLU A 165 13.03 -6.83 -1.76
C GLU A 165 12.60 -8.14 -1.10
N GLN A 166 11.55 -8.11 -0.27
CA GLN A 166 11.14 -9.24 0.57
C GLN A 166 10.11 -10.14 -0.11
N ILE A 167 9.20 -9.55 -0.90
CA ILE A 167 8.07 -10.25 -1.53
C ILE A 167 8.36 -10.45 -3.03
N GLY A 168 9.12 -9.55 -3.66
CA GLY A 168 9.36 -9.55 -5.11
C GLY A 168 8.33 -8.72 -5.89
N TYR A 169 7.49 -7.95 -5.20
CA TYR A 169 6.46 -7.09 -5.81
C TYR A 169 6.22 -5.83 -4.98
N ASP A 170 6.14 -4.68 -5.64
CA ASP A 170 6.12 -3.35 -4.98
C ASP A 170 4.72 -2.73 -4.84
N GLY A 171 3.71 -3.36 -5.46
CA GLY A 171 2.34 -2.85 -5.52
C GLY A 171 2.05 -1.85 -6.64
N PHE A 172 3.07 -1.36 -7.35
CA PHE A 172 2.92 -0.36 -8.42
C PHE A 172 3.09 -0.96 -9.81
N GLU A 173 3.96 -1.95 -9.98
CA GLU A 173 4.13 -2.63 -11.27
C GLU A 173 2.81 -3.26 -11.77
N ASP A 174 2.55 -3.19 -13.07
CA ASP A 174 1.29 -3.68 -13.69
C ASP A 174 1.12 -5.22 -13.60
N LYS A 175 2.21 -5.95 -13.36
CA LYS A 175 2.21 -7.43 -13.37
C LYS A 175 1.95 -8.04 -11.98
N ALA A 176 0.89 -7.59 -11.29
CA ALA A 176 0.48 -8.11 -9.98
C ALA A 176 0.24 -9.64 -9.94
N LEU A 177 -0.03 -10.25 -11.10
CA LEU A 177 -0.34 -11.68 -11.25
C LEU A 177 0.84 -12.53 -11.74
N ARG A 178 2.05 -11.95 -11.86
CA ARG A 178 3.23 -12.75 -12.22
C ARG A 178 3.54 -13.70 -11.07
N LYS A 179 3.79 -14.98 -11.37
CA LYS A 179 4.32 -15.92 -10.38
C LYS A 179 5.60 -15.33 -9.81
N LEU A 180 5.60 -15.03 -8.52
CA LEU A 180 6.78 -14.60 -7.79
C LEU A 180 7.64 -15.84 -7.51
N ASN A 181 8.92 -15.64 -7.20
CA ASN A 181 9.84 -16.74 -7.00
C ASN A 181 9.41 -17.54 -5.75
N LYS A 182 8.78 -18.71 -5.98
CA LYS A 182 8.01 -19.49 -4.99
C LYS A 182 8.71 -19.79 -3.66
N VAL A 183 10.05 -19.76 -3.63
CA VAL A 183 10.84 -20.27 -2.51
C VAL A 183 10.80 -19.33 -1.29
N ALA A 184 10.93 -18.01 -1.47
CA ALA A 184 10.94 -17.06 -0.35
C ALA A 184 9.56 -16.85 0.28
N PHE A 185 8.50 -16.86 -0.55
CA PHE A 185 7.13 -16.62 -0.13
C PHE A 185 6.49 -17.83 0.58
N ASN A 186 6.77 -19.07 0.14
CA ASN A 186 6.21 -20.27 0.77
C ASN A 186 6.78 -20.53 2.17
N ASP A 187 8.02 -20.11 2.44
CA ASP A 187 8.64 -20.22 3.77
C ASP A 187 8.07 -19.19 4.76
N LEU A 188 7.60 -18.03 4.29
CA LEU A 188 7.03 -16.97 5.12
C LEU A 188 5.53 -17.15 5.42
N SER A 189 4.72 -17.51 4.41
CA SER A 189 3.26 -17.65 4.54
C SER A 189 2.82 -18.85 5.39
N SER A 190 3.59 -19.95 5.35
CA SER A 190 3.33 -21.16 6.15
C SER A 190 3.45 -20.96 7.67
N ARG A 191 4.04 -19.85 8.13
CA ARG A 191 4.31 -19.59 9.55
C ARG A 191 3.17 -18.92 10.31
N LYS A 192 2.16 -18.34 9.64
CA LYS A 192 1.14 -17.48 10.32
C LYS A 192 -0.32 -17.83 10.04
N VAL A 193 -0.70 -18.17 8.80
CA VAL A 193 -2.13 -18.36 8.45
C VAL A 193 -2.65 -19.76 8.81
N GLY A 194 -1.77 -20.68 9.22
CA GLY A 194 -2.15 -22.01 9.68
C GLY A 194 -2.73 -22.87 8.56
N ASP A 195 -4.05 -22.88 8.43
CA ASP A 195 -4.81 -23.72 7.49
C ASP A 195 -5.87 -22.95 6.67
N LEU A 196 -6.53 -23.67 5.76
CA LEU A 196 -7.55 -23.14 4.86
C LEU A 196 -8.78 -22.58 5.62
N GLU A 197 -9.13 -23.15 6.78
CA GLU A 197 -10.29 -22.72 7.56
C GLU A 197 -9.99 -21.44 8.33
N GLY A 198 -8.74 -21.26 8.80
CA GLY A 198 -8.22 -19.99 9.34
C GLY A 198 -8.31 -18.87 8.32
N PHE A 199 -7.90 -19.14 7.06
CA PHE A 199 -8.02 -18.17 5.98
C PHE A 199 -9.48 -17.84 5.63
N LYS A 200 -10.38 -18.83 5.60
CA LYS A 200 -11.82 -18.62 5.39
C LYS A 200 -12.45 -17.77 6.50
N ASN A 201 -12.09 -18.01 7.76
CA ASN A 201 -12.59 -17.23 8.89
C ASN A 201 -12.04 -15.79 8.88
N TYR A 202 -10.79 -15.61 8.46
CA TYR A 202 -10.21 -14.29 8.21
C TYR A 202 -11.01 -13.49 7.15
N LEU A 203 -11.29 -14.11 5.99
CA LEU A 203 -12.08 -13.47 4.93
C LEU A 203 -13.50 -13.10 5.39
N ARG A 204 -14.10 -13.93 6.25
CA ARG A 204 -15.41 -13.64 6.86
C ARG A 204 -15.33 -12.45 7.84
N GLY A 205 -14.28 -12.37 8.67
CA GLY A 205 -14.08 -11.29 9.65
C GLY A 205 -13.74 -9.92 9.04
N LEU A 206 -13.19 -9.89 7.81
CA LEU A 206 -12.99 -8.64 7.06
C LEU A 206 -14.30 -7.88 6.78
N LYS A 207 -15.48 -8.53 6.88
CA LYS A 207 -16.78 -7.86 6.75
C LYS A 207 -17.12 -6.91 7.91
N ASP A 208 -16.49 -7.12 9.06
CA ASP A 208 -16.84 -6.46 10.32
C ASP A 208 -15.95 -5.24 10.61
N TYR A 209 -14.86 -5.05 9.86
CA TYR A 209 -14.09 -3.80 9.83
C TYR A 209 -14.81 -2.75 8.95
N ARG A 210 -15.94 -2.26 9.45
CA ARG A 210 -16.66 -1.11 8.90
C ARG A 210 -16.30 0.18 9.62
#